data_AF-A0A7D6ZP11-F1
#
_entry.id   AF-A0A7D6ZP11-F1
#
_cell.length_a   1.000
_cell.length_b   1.000
_cell.length_c   1.000
_cell.angle_alpha   90.00
_cell.angle_beta   90.00
_cell.angle_gamma   90.00
#
_symmetry.space_group_name_H-M   'P 1'
#
loop_
_entity.id
_entity.type
_entity.pdbx_description
1 polymer ?
#
loop_
_entity_poly.entity_id
_entity_poly.type
_entity_poly.pdbx_seq_one_letter_code
_entity_poly.pdbx_strand_id
1 'polypeptide(L)'
;MKQQRPATARSIDNNLKLHRHLVRTPGRVHTVITLRPGTDARFSTNRFHDTWHVLSDDRGAQLLSRLLWGLSYQARPGTMVLIDRPFLTPTPFDADPADPIVLVPGWCTPVDDRLARQLKTRLPLSHSDGTVRWHTFGLDRTLEPEALDSWWQGHHTRREDRGRIDRRSGLLFLTPSTPNEARAWALQAARLDTGNPFGNDYTYLDRWDYGHDGEIQIFRRFRPMVSVAGQARAQVLGRSGLPADPDALRQAVWREAEKVRGDAHLHVRVWTGAGYELGPEAAAMLAHAEVFTLDDLAALGSVEAYRRMRDESVKGLTLDMLWAMEAALTRRSRHLIDPERRRELRAQLGEAPAEPPAHRPRYRAPVRRSPRGRQQPTRMS
;
A
#
# COMPACT_ATOMS: atom_id res chain seq x y z
N MET A 1 -2.01 -6.77 30.35
CA MET A 1 -2.44 -5.67 29.43
C MET A 1 -3.91 -5.88 29.07
N LYS A 2 -4.77 -4.89 29.26
CA LYS A 2 -6.21 -5.02 28.93
C LYS A 2 -6.38 -4.93 27.41
N GLN A 3 -6.71 -6.04 26.75
CA GLN A 3 -6.99 -6.07 25.31
C GLN A 3 -8.18 -5.15 24.99
N GLN A 4 -8.05 -4.38 23.91
CA GLN A 4 -9.12 -3.50 23.43
C GLN A 4 -10.28 -4.33 22.89
N ARG A 5 -11.53 -3.93 23.19
CA ARG A 5 -12.72 -4.63 22.66
C ARG A 5 -12.69 -4.63 21.12
N PRO A 6 -13.06 -5.75 20.44
CA PRO A 6 -12.89 -5.92 18.99
C PRO A 6 -13.49 -4.80 18.13
N ALA A 7 -14.63 -4.23 18.54
CA ALA A 7 -15.28 -3.13 17.82
C ALA A 7 -14.44 -1.84 17.85
N THR A 8 -13.75 -1.56 18.96
CA THR A 8 -12.95 -0.34 19.12
C THR A 8 -11.56 -0.49 18.50
N ALA A 9 -11.04 -1.71 18.38
CA ALA A 9 -9.82 -2.04 17.62
C ALA A 9 -9.97 -1.80 16.11
N ARG A 10 -11.22 -1.87 15.61
CA ARG A 10 -11.61 -1.69 14.21
C ARG A 10 -12.13 -0.30 13.84
N SER A 11 -12.38 0.59 14.81
CA SER A 11 -12.90 1.93 14.53
C SER A 11 -11.77 2.88 14.11
N ILE A 12 -11.92 3.52 12.94
CA ILE A 12 -11.07 4.61 12.43
C ILE A 12 -11.95 5.86 12.27
N ASP A 13 -12.62 6.22 13.36
CA ASP A 13 -13.58 7.31 13.38
C ASP A 13 -12.95 8.60 13.94
N ASN A 14 -13.71 9.70 13.97
CA ASN A 14 -13.27 11.04 14.39
C ASN A 14 -12.70 11.18 15.83
N ASN A 15 -12.64 10.11 16.61
CA ASN A 15 -12.24 10.11 18.02
C ASN A 15 -11.37 8.90 18.34
N LEU A 16 -10.26 8.79 17.61
CA LEU A 16 -9.28 7.73 17.82
C LEU A 16 -8.74 7.82 19.25
N LYS A 17 -8.67 6.69 19.93
CA LYS A 17 -7.96 6.61 21.21
C LYS A 17 -6.53 6.18 20.93
N LEU A 18 -5.58 7.05 21.26
CA LEU A 18 -4.16 6.82 21.10
C LEU A 18 -3.48 6.72 22.48
N HIS A 19 -2.30 6.10 22.52
CA HIS A 19 -1.46 6.10 23.70
C HIS A 19 -0.55 7.32 23.69
N ARG A 20 -0.30 7.86 24.88
CA ARG A 20 0.64 8.95 25.11
C ARG A 20 1.84 8.41 25.85
N HIS A 21 3.03 8.80 25.41
CA HIS A 21 4.29 8.51 26.06
C HIS A 21 5.08 9.81 26.24
N LEU A 22 5.74 9.96 27.38
CA LEU A 22 6.64 11.07 27.68
C LEU A 22 8.08 10.61 27.45
N VAL A 23 8.68 11.07 26.37
CA VAL A 23 10.06 10.73 25.98
C VAL A 23 10.96 11.89 26.39
N ARG A 24 11.70 11.73 27.50
CA ARG A 24 12.68 12.71 27.97
C ARG A 24 13.97 12.65 27.17
N THR A 25 14.40 13.75 26.59
CA THR A 25 15.72 13.94 25.97
C THR A 25 16.49 14.98 26.81
N PRO A 26 17.83 15.06 26.75
CA PRO A 26 18.57 16.06 27.50
C PRO A 26 18.06 17.48 27.16
N GLY A 27 17.49 18.16 28.15
CA GLY A 27 16.93 19.50 28.01
C GLY A 27 15.48 19.58 27.47
N ARG A 28 14.81 18.47 27.15
CA ARG A 28 13.42 18.52 26.64
C ARG A 28 12.59 17.29 26.98
N VAL A 29 11.27 17.47 27.11
CA VAL A 29 10.31 16.36 27.18
C VAL A 29 9.47 16.37 25.92
N HIS A 30 9.43 15.24 25.22
CA HIS A 30 8.62 15.05 24.03
C HIS A 30 7.36 14.26 24.37
N THR A 31 6.24 14.65 23.75
CA THR A 31 4.98 13.90 23.81
C THR A 31 4.89 13.01 22.58
N VAL A 32 5.14 11.72 22.74
CA VAL A 32 5.05 10.75 21.65
C VAL A 32 3.69 10.05 21.71
N ILE A 33 2.93 10.18 20.63
CA ILE A 33 1.61 9.58 20.49
C ILE A 33 1.73 8.31 19.66
N THR A 34 1.24 7.19 20.16
CA THR A 34 1.33 5.89 19.47
C THR A 34 -0.04 5.26 19.27
N LEU A 35 -0.13 4.37 18.30
CA LEU A 35 -1.30 3.51 18.11
C LEU A 35 -1.48 2.56 19.31
N ARG A 36 -2.73 2.19 19.58
CA ARG A 36 -3.04 1.27 20.67
C ARG A 36 -2.83 -0.18 20.27
N PRO A 37 -2.44 -1.06 21.21
CA PRO A 37 -2.50 -2.50 20.99
C PRO A 37 -3.88 -2.92 20.50
N GLY A 38 -3.90 -3.67 19.40
CA GLY A 38 -5.14 -4.10 18.74
C GLY A 38 -5.60 -3.22 17.58
N THR A 39 -4.98 -2.05 17.31
CA THR A 39 -5.26 -1.32 16.07
C THR A 39 -5.02 -2.21 14.85
N ASP A 40 -6.09 -2.41 14.07
CA ASP A 40 -6.11 -3.28 12.89
C ASP A 40 -5.72 -2.52 11.62
N ALA A 41 -4.53 -1.91 11.62
CA ALA A 41 -3.88 -1.31 10.46
C ALA A 41 -2.42 -1.76 10.44
N ARG A 42 -1.86 -1.95 9.24
CA ARG A 42 -0.47 -2.37 9.07
C ARG A 42 0.19 -1.49 8.03
N PHE A 43 1.43 -1.15 8.31
CA PHE A 43 2.25 -0.31 7.44
C PHE A 43 3.57 -1.01 7.14
N SER A 44 4.17 -0.66 6.01
CA SER A 44 5.57 -0.94 5.73
C SER A 44 6.23 0.33 5.20
N THR A 45 7.55 0.34 5.13
CA THR A 45 8.31 1.38 4.44
C THR A 45 9.39 0.76 3.58
N ASN A 46 9.76 1.40 2.49
CA ASN A 46 10.95 1.09 1.71
C ASN A 46 11.47 2.35 1.01
N ARG A 47 12.67 2.26 0.44
CA ARG A 47 13.19 3.25 -0.51
C ARG A 47 13.28 2.60 -1.89
N PHE A 48 12.65 3.20 -2.88
CA PHE A 48 12.63 2.71 -4.26
C PHE A 48 12.55 3.91 -5.22
N HIS A 49 13.24 3.87 -6.36
CA HIS A 49 13.38 5.02 -7.28
C HIS A 49 13.69 6.35 -6.58
N ASP A 50 14.60 6.30 -5.60
CA ASP A 50 14.99 7.44 -4.74
C ASP A 50 13.89 8.08 -3.88
N THR A 51 12.70 7.48 -3.84
CA THR A 51 11.55 7.91 -3.04
C THR A 51 11.38 7.02 -1.81
N TRP A 52 11.11 7.62 -0.64
CA TRP A 52 10.66 6.87 0.53
C TRP A 52 9.16 6.62 0.44
N HIS A 53 8.75 5.37 0.62
CA HIS A 53 7.33 5.03 0.61
C HIS A 53 6.83 4.67 1.99
N VAL A 54 5.59 5.08 2.28
CA VAL A 54 4.74 4.49 3.31
C VAL A 54 3.72 3.60 2.61
N LEU A 55 3.82 2.29 2.85
CA LEU A 55 3.03 1.25 2.18
C LEU A 55 1.93 0.71 3.09
N SER A 56 0.71 0.53 2.58
CA SER A 56 -0.44 0.05 3.36
C SER A 56 -1.57 -0.57 2.50
N ASP A 57 -2.69 -0.93 3.12
CA ASP A 57 -4.02 -1.06 2.50
C ASP A 57 -4.86 0.24 2.67
N ASP A 58 -6.08 0.28 2.11
CA ASP A 58 -7.01 1.42 2.21
C ASP A 58 -7.26 1.83 3.67
N ARG A 59 -7.27 0.83 4.56
CA ARG A 59 -7.55 1.03 5.97
C ARG A 59 -6.40 1.75 6.68
N GLY A 60 -5.15 1.42 6.39
CA GLY A 60 -4.03 2.18 6.93
C GLY A 60 -3.88 3.57 6.27
N ALA A 61 -4.28 3.76 5.01
CA ALA A 61 -4.38 5.11 4.42
C ALA A 61 -5.41 5.98 5.17
N GLN A 62 -6.60 5.45 5.46
CA GLN A 62 -7.61 6.13 6.29
C GLN A 62 -7.06 6.48 7.68
N LEU A 63 -6.33 5.55 8.33
CA LEU A 63 -5.71 5.82 9.62
C LEU A 63 -4.65 6.92 9.53
N LEU A 64 -3.76 6.84 8.54
CA LEU A 64 -2.70 7.83 8.33
C LEU A 64 -3.29 9.22 8.09
N SER A 65 -4.36 9.33 7.30
CA SER A 65 -5.13 10.56 7.12
C SER A 65 -5.60 11.14 8.46
N ARG A 66 -6.22 10.32 9.32
CA ARG A 66 -6.69 10.76 10.64
C ARG A 66 -5.54 11.24 11.54
N LEU A 67 -4.40 10.55 11.50
CA LEU A 67 -3.22 10.91 12.28
C LEU A 67 -2.69 12.28 11.83
N LEU A 68 -2.46 12.47 10.53
CA LEU A 68 -1.97 13.73 9.94
C LEU A 68 -2.95 14.90 10.17
N TRP A 69 -4.24 14.67 9.93
CA TRP A 69 -5.26 15.70 10.11
C TRP A 69 -5.33 16.15 11.57
N GLY A 70 -5.45 15.20 12.50
CA GLY A 70 -5.48 15.51 13.92
C GLY A 70 -4.18 16.15 14.42
N LEU A 71 -3.03 15.84 13.82
CA LEU A 71 -1.75 16.47 14.14
C LEU A 71 -1.80 17.96 13.84
N SER A 72 -2.43 18.35 12.72
CA SER A 72 -2.57 19.76 12.34
C SER A 72 -3.36 20.62 13.33
N TYR A 73 -4.19 20.02 14.19
CA TYR A 73 -5.01 20.74 15.19
C TYR A 73 -4.48 20.58 16.62
N GLN A 74 -3.86 19.45 16.93
CA GLN A 74 -3.51 19.07 18.31
C GLN A 74 -2.00 19.14 18.58
N ALA A 75 -1.19 19.47 17.58
CA ALA A 75 0.25 19.64 17.77
C ALA A 75 0.57 20.72 18.80
N ARG A 76 1.54 20.42 19.66
CA ARG A 76 2.24 21.35 20.55
C ARG A 76 3.73 21.17 20.33
N PRO A 77 4.59 22.13 20.71
CA PRO A 77 6.02 21.94 20.62
C PRO A 77 6.47 20.65 21.33
N GLY A 78 7.18 19.78 20.61
CA GLY A 78 7.64 18.48 21.12
C GLY A 78 6.64 17.32 20.96
N THR A 79 5.48 17.54 20.33
CA THR A 79 4.52 16.46 20.00
C THR A 79 4.95 15.75 18.71
N MET A 80 4.88 14.42 18.69
CA MET A 80 5.06 13.60 17.48
C MET A 80 4.14 12.38 17.52
N VAL A 81 3.81 11.83 16.36
CA VAL A 81 3.09 10.55 16.24
C VAL A 81 4.07 9.48 15.76
N LEU A 82 4.06 8.31 16.40
CA LEU A 82 4.93 7.19 16.08
C LEU A 82 4.12 5.94 15.73
N ILE A 83 4.42 5.36 14.58
CA ILE A 83 3.97 4.03 14.15
C ILE A 83 5.21 3.13 14.15
N ASP A 84 5.25 2.18 15.08
CA ASP A 84 6.42 1.33 15.33
C ASP A 84 6.08 -0.16 15.20
N ARG A 85 7.09 -1.02 15.38
CA ARG A 85 7.13 -2.48 15.14
C ARG A 85 5.80 -3.23 15.31
N PRO A 86 4.98 -3.04 16.37
CA PRO A 86 3.70 -3.76 16.48
C PRO A 86 2.70 -3.52 15.34
N PHE A 87 2.88 -2.43 14.58
CA PHE A 87 2.03 -2.03 13.46
C PHE A 87 2.79 -2.04 12.13
N LEU A 88 4.07 -2.41 12.15
CA LEU A 88 4.88 -2.56 10.97
C LEU A 88 4.87 -4.02 10.51
N THR A 89 4.96 -4.18 9.21
CA THR A 89 5.16 -5.46 8.55
C THR A 89 6.35 -5.33 7.60
N PRO A 90 7.04 -6.42 7.24
CA PRO A 90 8.06 -6.36 6.19
C PRO A 90 7.51 -5.83 4.87
N THR A 91 8.40 -5.41 3.97
CA THR A 91 7.99 -4.93 2.66
C THR A 91 7.13 -5.97 1.93
N PRO A 92 6.09 -5.55 1.20
CA PRO A 92 5.23 -6.46 0.45
C PRO A 92 5.90 -7.02 -0.82
N PHE A 93 7.19 -6.75 -1.04
CA PHE A 93 7.93 -7.09 -2.26
C PHE A 93 9.04 -8.10 -2.01
N ASP A 94 9.95 -7.80 -1.08
CA ASP A 94 11.14 -8.60 -0.74
C ASP A 94 11.19 -9.04 0.72
N ALA A 95 10.21 -8.64 1.53
CA ALA A 95 10.16 -8.87 2.96
C ALA A 95 11.38 -8.33 3.72
N ASP A 96 11.99 -7.25 3.24
CA ASP A 96 12.93 -6.47 4.03
C ASP A 96 12.23 -5.84 5.25
N PRO A 97 12.94 -5.61 6.36
CA PRO A 97 12.39 -4.93 7.53
C PRO A 97 11.96 -3.49 7.21
N ALA A 98 10.76 -3.11 7.66
CA ALA A 98 10.29 -1.73 7.60
C ALA A 98 10.92 -0.85 8.71
N ASP A 99 11.12 0.42 8.40
CA ASP A 99 11.51 1.44 9.36
C ASP A 99 10.25 1.99 10.07
N PRO A 100 10.34 2.30 11.38
CA PRO A 100 9.28 3.02 12.08
C PRO A 100 9.03 4.40 11.49
N ILE A 101 7.75 4.77 11.41
CA ILE A 101 7.28 6.01 10.82
C ILE A 101 7.03 7.02 11.94
N VAL A 102 7.56 8.23 11.78
CA VAL A 102 7.39 9.33 12.72
C VAL A 102 6.76 10.52 12.00
N LEU A 103 5.54 10.90 12.40
CA LEU A 103 4.88 12.11 11.91
C LEU A 103 5.24 13.27 12.85
N VAL A 104 5.87 14.32 12.32
CA VAL A 104 6.34 15.44 13.14
C VAL A 104 5.79 16.77 12.63
N PRO A 105 5.18 17.60 13.49
CA PRO A 105 4.72 18.92 13.11
C PRO A 105 5.93 19.87 12.99
N GLY A 106 6.51 19.96 11.80
CA GLY A 106 7.76 20.71 11.53
C GLY A 106 7.67 22.19 11.86
N TRP A 107 6.48 22.78 11.85
CA TRP A 107 6.24 24.17 12.25
C TRP A 107 6.51 24.45 13.74
N CYS A 108 6.49 23.44 14.62
CA CYS A 108 6.67 23.65 16.05
C CYS A 108 7.53 22.61 16.77
N THR A 109 7.96 21.55 16.09
CA THR A 109 8.79 20.49 16.65
C THR A 109 10.03 20.27 15.78
N PRO A 110 11.19 20.84 16.16
CA PRO A 110 12.44 20.59 15.44
C PRO A 110 12.88 19.13 15.61
N VAL A 111 13.43 18.58 14.53
CA VAL A 111 13.99 17.22 14.47
C VAL A 111 15.47 17.33 14.13
N ASP A 112 16.30 16.65 14.93
CA ASP A 112 17.71 16.46 14.66
C ASP A 112 18.08 14.97 14.84
N ASP A 113 19.32 14.62 14.49
CA ASP A 113 19.77 13.24 14.57
C ASP A 113 19.91 12.74 16.01
N ARG A 114 20.09 13.66 16.98
CA ARG A 114 20.15 13.31 18.39
C ARG A 114 18.80 12.80 18.88
N LEU A 115 17.72 13.52 18.55
CA LEU A 115 16.35 13.11 18.82
C LEU A 115 16.05 11.77 18.14
N ALA A 116 16.42 11.60 16.87
CA ALA A 116 16.21 10.35 16.15
C ALA A 116 16.88 9.15 16.84
N ARG A 117 18.17 9.26 17.22
CA ARG A 117 18.89 8.22 17.97
C ARG A 117 18.23 7.92 19.32
N GLN A 118 17.85 8.96 20.06
CA GLN A 118 17.22 8.80 21.38
C GLN A 118 15.83 8.19 21.31
N LEU A 119 15.05 8.51 20.29
CA LEU A 119 13.77 7.86 20.04
C LEU A 119 14.00 6.38 19.68
N LYS A 120 14.92 6.10 18.75
CA LYS A 120 15.22 4.74 18.28
C LYS A 120 15.61 3.80 19.41
N THR A 121 16.48 4.24 20.32
CA THR A 121 16.94 3.43 21.47
C THR A 121 15.84 3.06 22.46
N ARG A 122 14.69 3.75 22.42
CA ARG A 122 13.54 3.46 23.28
C ARG A 122 12.50 2.57 22.63
N LEU A 123 12.67 2.20 21.36
CA LEU A 123 11.69 1.41 20.64
C LEU A 123 11.83 -0.10 20.94
N PRO A 124 10.73 -0.82 21.20
CA PRO A 124 9.35 -0.33 21.14
C PRO A 124 8.91 0.41 22.40
N LEU A 125 8.13 1.47 22.23
CA LEU A 125 7.50 2.15 23.36
C LEU A 125 6.45 1.23 23.98
N SER A 126 6.76 0.73 25.17
CA SER A 126 5.84 -0.03 26.03
C SER A 126 5.34 0.87 27.16
N HIS A 127 4.20 0.50 27.78
CA HIS A 127 3.59 1.22 28.91
C HIS A 127 3.26 2.71 28.64
N SER A 128 2.00 3.00 28.30
CA SER A 128 1.56 4.38 28.06
C SER A 128 1.44 5.20 29.35
N ASP A 129 1.89 6.45 29.32
CA ASP A 129 1.68 7.48 30.35
C ASP A 129 0.25 8.09 30.33
N GLY A 130 -0.61 7.59 29.46
CA GLY A 130 -2.00 8.01 29.37
C GLY A 130 -2.62 7.75 28.01
N THR A 131 -3.84 8.28 27.87
CA THR A 131 -4.63 8.20 26.65
C THR A 131 -4.87 9.58 26.10
N VAL A 132 -4.73 9.74 24.80
CA VAL A 132 -5.17 10.93 24.07
C VAL A 132 -6.37 10.55 23.22
N ARG A 133 -7.40 11.41 23.26
CA ARG A 133 -8.47 11.38 22.28
C ARG A 133 -8.02 12.24 21.11
N TRP A 134 -7.76 11.60 19.99
CA TRP A 134 -7.26 12.23 18.80
C TRP A 134 -8.45 12.61 17.93
N HIS A 135 -8.71 13.91 17.90
CA HIS A 135 -9.85 14.46 17.19
C HIS A 135 -9.48 14.82 15.75
N THR A 136 -10.36 14.48 14.80
CA THR A 136 -10.20 14.88 13.39
C THR A 136 -11.34 15.78 12.95
N PHE A 137 -11.47 16.92 13.64
CA PHE A 137 -12.55 17.87 13.42
C PHE A 137 -12.63 18.31 11.96
N GLY A 138 -13.83 18.19 11.37
CA GLY A 138 -14.09 18.66 10.01
C GLY A 138 -13.58 17.77 8.88
N LEU A 139 -12.73 16.76 9.14
CA LEU A 139 -12.16 15.92 8.09
C LEU A 139 -13.23 15.28 7.20
N ASP A 140 -14.22 14.60 7.79
CA ASP A 140 -15.28 13.94 7.03
C ASP A 140 -16.07 14.92 6.17
N ARG A 141 -16.33 16.12 6.70
CA ARG A 141 -17.02 17.18 5.96
C ARG A 141 -16.17 17.70 4.81
N THR A 142 -14.86 17.84 5.01
CA THR A 142 -13.93 18.29 3.97
C THR A 142 -13.73 17.24 2.87
N LEU A 143 -13.96 15.96 3.16
CA LEU A 143 -13.90 14.89 2.16
C LEU A 143 -15.14 14.80 1.27
N GLU A 144 -16.23 15.52 1.60
CA GLU A 144 -17.38 15.62 0.70
C GLU A 144 -16.98 16.34 -0.60
N PRO A 145 -17.42 15.89 -1.80
CA PRO A 145 -16.87 16.34 -3.09
C PRO A 145 -16.78 17.87 -3.25
N GLU A 146 -17.88 18.58 -3.02
CA GLU A 146 -17.93 20.05 -3.16
C GLU A 146 -16.99 20.76 -2.17
N ALA A 147 -16.93 20.28 -0.94
CA ALA A 147 -16.07 20.85 0.10
C ALA A 147 -14.58 20.59 -0.20
N LEU A 148 -14.27 19.41 -0.76
CA LEU A 148 -12.93 19.02 -1.14
C LEU A 148 -12.42 19.88 -2.30
N ASP A 149 -13.25 20.05 -3.34
CA ASP A 149 -12.91 20.88 -4.50
C ASP A 149 -12.70 22.34 -4.08
N SER A 150 -13.60 22.87 -3.24
CA SER A 150 -13.45 24.21 -2.67
C SER A 150 -12.17 24.35 -1.82
N TRP A 151 -11.84 23.32 -1.03
CA TRP A 151 -10.61 23.30 -0.24
C TRP A 151 -9.39 23.40 -1.14
N TRP A 152 -9.30 22.56 -2.18
CA TRP A 152 -8.16 22.57 -3.09
C TRP A 152 -8.04 23.89 -3.86
N GLN A 153 -9.13 24.43 -4.40
CA GLN A 153 -9.14 25.72 -5.09
C GLN A 153 -8.61 26.86 -4.20
N GLY A 154 -9.02 26.88 -2.92
CA GLY A 154 -8.56 27.89 -1.96
C GLY A 154 -7.11 27.72 -1.49
N HIS A 155 -6.55 26.51 -1.59
CA HIS A 155 -5.21 26.17 -1.07
C HIS A 155 -4.14 26.00 -2.18
N HIS A 156 -4.53 25.87 -3.45
CA HIS A 156 -3.62 25.76 -4.61
C HIS A 156 -2.72 27.00 -4.81
N THR A 157 -3.12 28.17 -4.32
CA THR A 157 -2.37 29.43 -4.49
C THR A 157 -1.28 29.67 -3.45
N ARG A 158 -1.16 28.81 -2.42
CA ARG A 158 -0.25 29.01 -1.27
C ARG A 158 0.73 27.86 -1.03
N ARG A 159 0.94 27.02 -2.03
CA ARG A 159 1.75 25.79 -1.92
C ARG A 159 3.25 26.11 -1.92
N GLU A 160 3.74 26.64 -0.80
CA GLU A 160 5.15 26.51 -0.45
C GLU A 160 5.33 25.17 0.26
N ASP A 161 5.35 24.09 -0.52
CA ASP A 161 5.71 22.76 0.00
C ASP A 161 7.16 22.83 0.50
N ARG A 162 7.31 22.85 1.82
CA ARG A 162 8.61 22.82 2.50
C ARG A 162 8.69 21.64 3.47
N GLY A 163 7.68 20.77 3.46
CA GLY A 163 7.69 19.52 4.18
C GLY A 163 8.86 18.66 3.75
N ARG A 164 9.34 17.82 4.66
CA ARG A 164 10.48 16.93 4.40
C ARG A 164 10.13 15.50 4.72
N ILE A 165 10.61 14.59 3.86
CA ILE A 165 10.57 13.16 4.08
C ILE A 165 12.00 12.66 4.09
N ASP A 166 12.48 12.28 5.27
CA ASP A 166 13.88 11.87 5.41
C ASP A 166 14.04 10.72 6.40
N ARG A 167 15.08 9.91 6.18
CA ARG A 167 15.42 8.79 7.07
C ARG A 167 16.57 9.19 7.98
N ARG A 168 16.35 9.09 9.30
CA ARG A 168 17.37 9.35 10.33
C ARG A 168 17.43 8.21 11.31
N SER A 169 18.62 7.62 11.50
CA SER A 169 18.84 6.56 12.49
C SER A 169 17.87 5.35 12.38
N GLY A 170 17.47 5.00 11.14
CA GLY A 170 16.51 3.92 10.89
C GLY A 170 15.10 4.23 11.37
N LEU A 171 14.69 5.50 11.26
CA LEU A 171 13.33 6.01 11.42
C LEU A 171 13.01 6.85 10.19
N LEU A 172 11.82 6.70 9.64
CA LEU A 172 11.31 7.51 8.53
C LEU A 172 10.50 8.68 9.09
N PHE A 173 10.98 9.90 8.90
CA PHE A 173 10.33 11.12 9.36
C PHE A 173 9.49 11.73 8.24
N LEU A 174 8.20 11.90 8.50
CA LEU A 174 7.27 12.68 7.68
C LEU A 174 7.02 13.99 8.41
N THR A 175 7.64 15.07 7.92
CA THR A 175 7.69 16.36 8.60
C THR A 175 7.03 17.45 7.77
N PRO A 176 5.68 17.59 7.80
CA PRO A 176 5.02 18.74 7.20
C PRO A 176 5.50 20.03 7.86
N SER A 177 5.79 21.05 7.05
CA SER A 177 6.30 22.35 7.47
C SER A 177 5.23 23.30 8.01
N THR A 178 3.95 23.07 7.67
CA THR A 178 2.81 23.86 8.16
C THR A 178 1.60 22.99 8.54
N PRO A 179 0.67 23.50 9.37
CA PRO A 179 -0.60 22.81 9.61
C PRO A 179 -1.42 22.57 8.34
N ASN A 180 -1.36 23.49 7.36
CA ASN A 180 -2.05 23.34 6.07
C ASN A 180 -1.47 22.18 5.25
N GLU A 181 -0.15 22.06 5.21
CA GLU A 181 0.53 20.96 4.52
C GLU A 181 0.21 19.61 5.17
N ALA A 182 0.19 19.54 6.50
CA ALA A 182 -0.26 18.34 7.22
C ALA A 182 -1.71 17.93 6.86
N ARG A 183 -2.60 18.92 6.66
CA ARG A 183 -3.97 18.68 6.17
C ARG A 183 -4.00 18.24 4.71
N ALA A 184 -3.17 18.83 3.85
CA ALA A 184 -3.04 18.42 2.45
C ALA A 184 -2.64 16.94 2.35
N TRP A 185 -1.60 16.53 3.08
CA TRP A 185 -1.15 15.14 3.13
C TRP A 185 -2.24 14.20 3.68
N ALA A 186 -3.00 14.65 4.68
CA ALA A 186 -4.11 13.89 5.21
C ALA A 186 -5.23 13.69 4.17
N LEU A 187 -5.59 14.71 3.40
CA LEU A 187 -6.61 14.62 2.36
C LEU A 187 -6.13 13.77 1.19
N GLN A 188 -4.87 13.92 0.77
CA GLN A 188 -4.24 13.06 -0.23
C GLN A 188 -4.31 11.59 0.20
N ALA A 189 -3.90 11.26 1.42
CA ALA A 189 -3.99 9.90 1.96
C ALA A 189 -5.43 9.37 2.03
N ALA A 190 -6.41 10.19 2.41
CA ALA A 190 -7.82 9.79 2.50
C ALA A 190 -8.47 9.50 1.14
N ARG A 191 -7.94 10.09 0.07
CA ARG A 191 -8.48 9.93 -1.29
C ARG A 191 -7.98 8.69 -2.01
N LEU A 192 -6.93 8.05 -1.50
CA LEU A 192 -6.41 6.84 -2.08
C LEU A 192 -7.48 5.74 -2.06
N ASP A 193 -7.71 5.12 -3.20
CA ASP A 193 -8.74 4.08 -3.36
C ASP A 193 -8.22 2.92 -4.22
N THR A 194 -8.01 1.76 -3.58
CA THR A 194 -7.61 0.55 -4.30
C THR A 194 -8.77 -0.12 -5.05
N GLY A 195 -9.97 0.47 -5.07
CA GLY A 195 -11.11 0.06 -5.91
C GLY A 195 -10.86 0.22 -7.41
N ASN A 196 -9.85 0.99 -7.80
CA ASN A 196 -9.48 1.21 -9.21
C ASN A 196 -9.00 -0.08 -9.93
N PRO A 197 -8.93 -0.10 -11.27
CA PRO A 197 -8.58 -1.31 -12.04
C PRO A 197 -7.19 -1.91 -11.72
N PHE A 198 -6.24 -1.11 -11.24
CA PHE A 198 -4.87 -1.55 -10.93
C PHE A 198 -4.75 -2.18 -9.54
N GLY A 199 -5.76 -2.01 -8.67
CA GLY A 199 -5.75 -2.54 -7.31
C GLY A 199 -4.65 -1.93 -6.42
N ASN A 200 -4.09 -0.80 -6.83
CA ASN A 200 -3.14 0.01 -6.07
C ASN A 200 -3.40 1.49 -6.37
N ASP A 201 -3.05 2.36 -5.44
CA ASP A 201 -3.17 3.81 -5.61
C ASP A 201 -2.05 4.51 -4.83
N TYR A 202 -1.66 5.71 -5.24
CA TYR A 202 -0.55 6.43 -4.64
C TYR A 202 -0.69 7.95 -4.69
N THR A 203 0.05 8.62 -3.82
CA THR A 203 0.15 10.07 -3.82
C THR A 203 1.50 10.50 -3.27
N TYR A 204 2.12 11.47 -3.93
CA TYR A 204 3.36 12.09 -3.48
C TYR A 204 3.08 13.19 -2.45
N LEU A 205 3.94 13.26 -1.45
CA LEU A 205 3.81 14.17 -0.32
C LEU A 205 4.55 15.50 -0.52
N ASP A 206 5.42 15.62 -1.51
CA ASP A 206 6.23 16.80 -1.77
C ASP A 206 6.06 17.35 -3.18
N ARG A 207 6.68 18.49 -3.44
CA ARG A 207 6.66 19.15 -4.75
C ARG A 207 7.66 18.48 -5.67
N TRP A 208 7.26 18.31 -6.93
CA TRP A 208 8.17 17.90 -7.99
C TRP A 208 9.14 19.04 -8.35
N ASP A 209 10.32 19.05 -7.72
CA ASP A 209 11.48 19.84 -8.15
C ASP A 209 12.70 18.89 -8.11
N TYR A 210 12.83 17.99 -9.10
CA TYR A 210 13.89 16.96 -9.26
C TYR A 210 13.62 15.56 -8.65
N GLY A 211 12.40 15.27 -8.23
CA GLY A 211 11.99 13.95 -7.72
C GLY A 211 10.93 14.10 -6.64
N HIS A 212 10.59 12.97 -6.01
CA HIS A 212 9.74 12.94 -4.82
C HIS A 212 10.51 12.23 -3.68
N ASP A 213 10.70 12.89 -2.56
CA ASP A 213 11.27 12.35 -1.33
C ASP A 213 10.31 11.40 -0.62
N GLY A 214 8.99 11.56 -0.83
CA GLY A 214 7.95 10.82 -0.10
C GLY A 214 6.71 10.46 -0.90
N GLU A 215 6.30 9.19 -0.81
CA GLU A 215 5.06 8.66 -1.38
C GLU A 215 4.25 7.88 -0.33
N ILE A 216 2.92 8.01 -0.36
CA ILE A 216 2.01 7.05 0.28
C ILE A 216 1.45 6.16 -0.82
N GLN A 217 1.64 4.86 -0.69
CA GLN A 217 1.14 3.88 -1.64
C GLN A 217 0.30 2.82 -0.93
N ILE A 218 -0.83 2.47 -1.53
CA ILE A 218 -1.71 1.44 -1.01
C ILE A 218 -1.98 0.32 -2.00
N PHE A 219 -2.24 -0.87 -1.47
CA PHE A 219 -2.51 -2.07 -2.26
C PHE A 219 -3.74 -2.80 -1.74
N ARG A 220 -4.67 -3.15 -2.64
CA ARG A 220 -5.84 -3.98 -2.33
C ARG A 220 -5.45 -5.31 -1.69
N ARG A 221 -4.32 -5.87 -2.15
CA ARG A 221 -3.76 -7.15 -1.70
C ARG A 221 -2.55 -6.99 -0.78
N PHE A 222 -2.43 -5.88 -0.06
CA PHE A 222 -1.27 -5.58 0.80
C PHE A 222 -0.86 -6.76 1.71
N ARG A 223 -1.79 -7.29 2.52
CA ARG A 223 -1.49 -8.41 3.42
C ARG A 223 -1.12 -9.71 2.68
N PRO A 224 -1.87 -10.14 1.65
CA PRO A 224 -1.41 -11.24 0.79
C PRO A 224 -0.01 -11.02 0.20
N MET A 225 0.31 -9.82 -0.29
CA MET A 225 1.62 -9.50 -0.86
C MET A 225 2.75 -9.67 0.16
N VAL A 226 2.54 -9.17 1.39
CA VAL A 226 3.46 -9.42 2.52
C VAL A 226 3.67 -10.92 2.76
N SER A 227 2.59 -11.71 2.78
CA SER A 227 2.69 -13.15 3.01
C SER A 227 3.49 -13.85 1.90
N VAL A 228 3.23 -13.48 0.65
CA VAL A 228 3.96 -13.98 -0.53
C VAL A 228 5.44 -13.63 -0.43
N ALA A 229 5.76 -12.37 -0.15
CA ALA A 229 7.14 -11.91 -0.02
C ALA A 229 7.88 -12.63 1.12
N GLY A 230 7.21 -12.83 2.26
CA GLY A 230 7.76 -13.56 3.39
C GLY A 230 8.05 -15.04 3.06
N GLN A 231 7.12 -15.71 2.38
CA GLN A 231 7.31 -17.08 1.92
C GLN A 231 8.44 -17.18 0.89
N ALA A 232 8.45 -16.30 -0.10
CA ALA A 232 9.49 -16.24 -1.13
C ALA A 232 10.88 -16.01 -0.50
N ARG A 233 10.99 -15.08 0.44
CA ARG A 233 12.24 -14.83 1.17
C ARG A 233 12.69 -16.06 1.95
N ALA A 234 11.78 -16.74 2.67
CA ALA A 234 12.11 -17.96 3.39
C ALA A 234 12.61 -19.08 2.46
N GLN A 235 11.97 -19.25 1.29
CA GLN A 235 12.38 -20.24 0.28
C GLN A 235 13.75 -19.91 -0.33
N VAL A 236 14.02 -18.64 -0.65
CA VAL A 236 15.32 -18.21 -1.15
C VAL A 236 16.41 -18.45 -0.10
N LEU A 237 16.19 -18.04 1.15
CA LEU A 237 17.15 -18.21 2.25
C LEU A 237 17.40 -19.69 2.61
N GLY A 238 16.51 -20.60 2.24
CA GLY A 238 16.70 -22.04 2.42
C GLY A 238 17.59 -22.71 1.36
N ARG A 239 18.03 -21.99 0.33
CA ARG A 239 18.87 -22.53 -0.76
C ARG A 239 20.35 -22.47 -0.42
N SER A 240 21.12 -23.41 -0.96
CA SER A 240 22.58 -23.29 -1.03
C SER A 240 23.00 -22.22 -2.05
N GLY A 241 24.04 -21.44 -1.76
CA GLY A 241 24.56 -20.44 -2.69
C GLY A 241 23.77 -19.13 -2.70
N LEU A 242 23.47 -18.58 -1.52
CA LEU A 242 22.79 -17.29 -1.39
C LEU A 242 23.62 -16.15 -2.01
N PRO A 243 23.00 -15.21 -2.72
CA PRO A 243 23.68 -13.98 -3.11
C PRO A 243 24.17 -13.24 -1.86
N ALA A 244 25.45 -12.87 -1.83
CA ALA A 244 26.02 -12.04 -0.76
C ALA A 244 25.57 -10.57 -0.86
N ASP A 245 25.26 -10.12 -2.07
CA ASP A 245 24.77 -8.79 -2.36
C ASP A 245 23.26 -8.66 -2.02
N PRO A 246 22.86 -7.67 -1.20
CA PRO A 246 21.46 -7.44 -0.86
C PRO A 246 20.54 -7.21 -2.07
N ASP A 247 21.02 -6.54 -3.13
CA ASP A 247 20.19 -6.26 -4.30
C ASP A 247 19.96 -7.52 -5.13
N ALA A 248 21.00 -8.33 -5.35
CA ALA A 248 20.87 -9.66 -5.94
C ALA A 248 19.93 -10.57 -5.11
N LEU A 249 19.98 -10.49 -3.77
CA LEU A 249 19.05 -11.21 -2.90
C LEU A 249 17.59 -10.73 -3.12
N ARG A 250 17.33 -9.42 -3.14
CA ARG A 250 15.99 -8.87 -3.42
C ARG A 250 15.45 -9.34 -4.76
N GLN A 251 16.26 -9.29 -5.81
CA GLN A 251 15.88 -9.79 -7.14
C GLN A 251 15.56 -11.29 -7.14
N ALA A 252 16.31 -12.10 -6.37
CA ALA A 252 16.01 -13.51 -6.21
C ALA A 252 14.66 -13.71 -5.49
N VAL A 253 14.36 -12.92 -4.46
CA VAL A 253 13.08 -12.95 -3.75
C VAL A 253 11.92 -12.52 -4.66
N TRP A 254 12.09 -11.49 -5.48
CA TRP A 254 11.05 -11.05 -6.42
C TRP A 254 10.68 -12.15 -7.42
N ARG A 255 11.68 -12.80 -8.01
CA ARG A 255 11.46 -13.95 -8.92
C ARG A 255 10.78 -15.11 -8.21
N GLU A 256 11.17 -15.40 -6.96
CA GLU A 256 10.52 -16.45 -6.19
C GLU A 256 9.07 -16.09 -5.82
N ALA A 257 8.80 -14.82 -5.51
CA ALA A 257 7.47 -14.33 -5.20
C ALA A 257 6.49 -14.51 -6.37
N GLU A 258 6.96 -14.38 -7.62
CA GLU A 258 6.16 -14.67 -8.81
C GLU A 258 5.71 -16.13 -8.86
N LYS A 259 6.61 -17.06 -8.50
CA LYS A 259 6.31 -18.50 -8.41
C LYS A 259 5.33 -18.78 -7.28
N VAL A 260 5.55 -18.19 -6.11
CA VAL A 260 4.66 -18.33 -4.94
C VAL A 260 3.24 -17.80 -5.24
N ARG A 261 3.11 -16.73 -6.03
CA ARG A 261 1.79 -16.24 -6.48
C ARG A 261 1.10 -17.19 -7.46
N GLY A 262 1.86 -18.03 -8.15
CA GLY A 262 1.38 -18.85 -9.26
C GLY A 262 1.30 -18.10 -10.60
N ASP A 263 1.80 -16.85 -10.65
CA ASP A 263 1.63 -15.96 -11.81
C ASP A 263 2.85 -15.94 -12.74
N ALA A 264 3.92 -16.69 -12.42
CA ALA A 264 5.17 -16.64 -13.18
C ALA A 264 4.99 -16.99 -14.67
N HIS A 265 4.09 -17.92 -14.99
CA HIS A 265 3.74 -18.30 -16.36
C HIS A 265 3.04 -17.19 -17.16
N LEU A 266 2.54 -16.13 -16.50
CA LEU A 266 1.91 -14.98 -17.15
C LEU A 266 2.92 -13.91 -17.62
N HIS A 267 4.21 -14.09 -17.34
CA HIS A 267 5.28 -13.22 -17.84
C HIS A 267 5.78 -13.72 -19.20
N VAL A 268 4.92 -13.58 -20.22
CA VAL A 268 5.18 -14.11 -21.56
C VAL A 268 6.38 -13.42 -22.22
N ARG A 269 6.60 -12.13 -21.98
CA ARG A 269 7.68 -11.35 -22.62
C ARG A 269 8.60 -10.74 -21.58
N VAL A 270 9.89 -11.08 -21.63
CA VAL A 270 10.93 -10.64 -20.67
C VAL A 270 12.12 -10.05 -21.42
N TRP A 271 12.75 -9.01 -20.87
CA TRP A 271 13.98 -8.42 -21.42
C TRP A 271 15.22 -9.11 -20.85
N THR A 272 16.11 -9.62 -21.70
CA THR A 272 17.33 -10.36 -21.30
C THR A 272 18.61 -9.54 -21.42
N GLY A 273 18.52 -8.25 -21.74
CA GLY A 273 19.67 -7.37 -21.99
C GLY A 273 20.06 -7.31 -23.47
N ALA A 274 19.87 -8.40 -24.22
CA ALA A 274 20.12 -8.46 -25.66
C ALA A 274 18.84 -8.33 -26.52
N GLY A 275 17.67 -8.55 -25.93
CA GLY A 275 16.39 -8.48 -26.61
C GLY A 275 15.23 -8.89 -25.72
N TYR A 276 14.05 -8.98 -26.31
CA TYR A 276 12.89 -9.57 -25.67
C TYR A 276 12.80 -11.06 -26.03
N GLU A 277 12.56 -11.90 -25.03
CA GLU A 277 12.42 -13.34 -25.17
C GLU A 277 11.18 -13.83 -24.40
N LEU A 278 10.82 -15.11 -24.58
CA LEU A 278 9.79 -15.73 -23.76
C LEU A 278 10.27 -15.87 -22.32
N GLY A 279 9.41 -15.53 -21.34
CA GLY A 279 9.70 -15.84 -19.95
C GLY A 279 9.78 -17.35 -19.73
N PRO A 280 10.68 -17.86 -18.86
CA PRO A 280 10.97 -19.30 -18.79
C PRO A 280 9.76 -20.17 -18.41
N GLU A 281 8.96 -19.74 -17.44
CA GLU A 281 7.75 -20.47 -17.03
C GLU A 281 6.63 -20.35 -18.09
N ALA A 282 6.57 -19.21 -18.80
CA ALA A 282 5.66 -19.03 -19.92
C ALA A 282 6.07 -19.91 -21.10
N ALA A 283 7.37 -20.02 -21.40
CA ALA A 283 7.91 -20.87 -22.46
C ALA A 283 7.61 -22.35 -22.19
N ALA A 284 7.77 -22.81 -20.94
CA ALA A 284 7.40 -24.17 -20.56
C ALA A 284 5.90 -24.46 -20.80
N MET A 285 5.03 -23.50 -20.50
CA MET A 285 3.59 -23.62 -20.77
C MET A 285 3.26 -23.53 -22.27
N LEU A 286 3.90 -22.62 -23.00
CA LEU A 286 3.68 -22.36 -24.43
C LEU A 286 4.23 -23.46 -25.34
N ALA A 287 5.21 -24.24 -24.88
CA ALA A 287 5.73 -25.40 -25.61
C ALA A 287 4.63 -26.43 -25.93
N HIS A 288 3.57 -26.54 -25.10
CA HIS A 288 2.38 -27.33 -25.36
C HIS A 288 1.53 -26.84 -26.54
N ALA A 289 1.78 -25.64 -27.04
CA ALA A 289 1.17 -25.11 -28.27
C ALA A 289 2.18 -25.02 -29.42
N GLU A 290 3.36 -25.65 -29.27
CA GLU A 290 4.49 -25.57 -30.21
C GLU A 290 5.03 -24.14 -30.38
N VAL A 291 4.91 -23.31 -29.34
CA VAL A 291 5.41 -21.93 -29.34
C VAL A 291 6.70 -21.88 -28.52
N PHE A 292 7.84 -21.68 -29.19
CA PHE A 292 9.16 -21.66 -28.56
C PHE A 292 9.79 -20.26 -28.52
N THR A 293 9.28 -19.33 -29.33
CA THR A 293 9.76 -17.96 -29.43
C THR A 293 8.60 -16.94 -29.45
N LEU A 294 8.94 -15.65 -29.27
CA LEU A 294 7.96 -14.58 -29.45
C LEU A 294 7.46 -14.47 -30.89
N ASP A 295 8.28 -14.87 -31.86
CA ASP A 295 7.92 -14.86 -33.28
C ASP A 295 6.94 -16.00 -33.59
N ASP A 296 7.13 -17.19 -33.00
CA ASP A 296 6.14 -18.28 -33.09
C ASP A 296 4.79 -17.84 -32.52
N LEU A 297 4.80 -17.16 -31.37
CA LEU A 297 3.58 -16.62 -30.76
C LEU A 297 2.92 -15.56 -31.65
N ALA A 298 3.71 -14.72 -32.33
CA ALA A 298 3.19 -13.70 -33.24
C ALA A 298 2.61 -14.32 -34.52
N ALA A 299 3.22 -15.38 -35.04
CA ALA A 299 2.74 -16.11 -36.20
C ALA A 299 1.46 -16.90 -35.90
N LEU A 300 1.41 -17.58 -34.74
CA LEU A 300 0.27 -18.40 -34.33
C LEU A 300 -0.90 -17.55 -33.82
N GLY A 301 -0.61 -16.49 -33.06
CA GLY A 301 -1.59 -15.63 -32.40
C GLY A 301 -2.02 -16.13 -31.01
N SER A 302 -2.43 -15.19 -30.16
CA SER A 302 -2.79 -15.44 -28.75
C SER A 302 -3.97 -16.41 -28.57
N VAL A 303 -4.99 -16.31 -29.42
CA VAL A 303 -6.20 -17.14 -29.34
C VAL A 303 -5.90 -18.60 -29.73
N GLU A 304 -5.17 -18.82 -30.82
CA GLU A 304 -4.89 -20.16 -31.30
C GLU A 304 -3.90 -20.90 -30.38
N ALA A 305 -2.87 -20.20 -29.90
CA ALA A 305 -1.99 -20.73 -28.87
C ALA A 305 -2.79 -21.16 -27.62
N TYR A 306 -3.76 -20.35 -27.19
CA TYR A 306 -4.63 -20.70 -26.07
C TYR A 306 -5.49 -21.94 -26.34
N ARG A 307 -6.06 -22.08 -27.55
CA ARG A 307 -6.87 -23.25 -27.93
C ARG A 307 -6.03 -24.52 -27.88
N ARG A 308 -4.82 -24.51 -28.46
CA ARG A 308 -3.93 -25.68 -28.43
C ARG A 308 -3.57 -26.09 -26.99
N MET A 309 -3.19 -25.15 -26.14
CA MET A 309 -2.93 -25.44 -24.71
C MET A 309 -4.18 -25.97 -23.98
N ARG A 310 -5.37 -25.48 -24.34
CA ARG A 310 -6.64 -25.95 -23.78
C ARG A 310 -6.92 -27.39 -24.21
N ASP A 311 -6.73 -27.70 -25.48
CA ASP A 311 -6.99 -29.02 -26.05
C ASP A 311 -6.02 -30.07 -25.47
N GLU A 312 -4.79 -29.67 -25.13
CA GLU A 312 -3.83 -30.48 -24.36
C GLU A 312 -4.12 -30.55 -22.85
N SER A 313 -5.15 -29.88 -22.35
CA SER A 313 -5.50 -29.85 -20.92
C SER A 313 -4.35 -29.38 -20.02
N VAL A 314 -3.58 -28.38 -20.47
CA VAL A 314 -2.43 -27.83 -19.74
C VAL A 314 -2.83 -27.37 -18.34
N LYS A 315 -2.14 -27.91 -17.32
CA LYS A 315 -2.44 -27.61 -15.92
C LYS A 315 -2.19 -26.14 -15.59
N GLY A 316 -3.18 -25.50 -14.98
CA GLY A 316 -3.07 -24.09 -14.55
C GLY A 316 -3.39 -23.07 -15.64
N LEU A 317 -3.82 -23.51 -16.83
CA LEU A 317 -4.28 -22.62 -17.89
C LEU A 317 -5.53 -21.84 -17.43
N THR A 318 -5.44 -20.52 -17.47
CA THR A 318 -6.55 -19.60 -17.15
C THR A 318 -6.67 -18.53 -18.24
N LEU A 319 -7.81 -17.83 -18.31
CA LEU A 319 -7.98 -16.71 -19.25
C LEU A 319 -6.93 -15.60 -19.06
N ASP A 320 -6.27 -15.51 -17.90
CA ASP A 320 -5.17 -14.57 -17.71
C ASP A 320 -3.98 -14.87 -18.61
N MET A 321 -3.77 -16.13 -18.99
CA MET A 321 -2.75 -16.52 -19.97
C MET A 321 -3.08 -15.99 -21.38
N LEU A 322 -4.36 -16.01 -21.79
CA LEU A 322 -4.80 -15.37 -23.03
C LEU A 322 -4.49 -13.88 -23.02
N TRP A 323 -4.79 -13.19 -21.92
CA TRP A 323 -4.46 -11.77 -21.75
C TRP A 323 -2.95 -11.52 -21.75
N ALA A 324 -2.17 -12.40 -21.13
CA ALA A 324 -0.71 -12.29 -21.08
C ALA A 324 -0.09 -12.43 -22.49
N MET A 325 -0.57 -13.37 -23.30
CA MET A 325 -0.11 -13.55 -24.67
C MET A 325 -0.48 -12.33 -25.54
N GLU A 326 -1.72 -11.85 -25.48
CA GLU A 326 -2.14 -10.66 -26.21
C GLU A 326 -1.32 -9.41 -25.81
N ALA A 327 -1.05 -9.25 -24.52
CA ALA A 327 -0.21 -8.19 -23.99
C ALA A 327 1.21 -8.24 -24.53
N ALA A 328 1.80 -9.44 -24.63
CA ALA A 328 3.14 -9.65 -25.18
C ALA A 328 3.22 -9.25 -26.66
N LEU A 329 2.20 -9.59 -27.44
CA LEU A 329 2.08 -9.24 -28.86
C LEU A 329 1.88 -7.74 -29.08
N THR A 330 1.01 -7.13 -28.27
CA THR A 330 0.67 -5.69 -28.39
C THR A 330 1.65 -4.78 -27.66
N ARG A 331 2.64 -5.33 -26.96
CA ARG A 331 3.63 -4.59 -26.13
C ARG A 331 2.96 -3.73 -25.06
N ARG A 332 1.89 -4.24 -24.45
CA ARG A 332 1.13 -3.57 -23.39
C ARG A 332 1.14 -4.40 -22.12
N SER A 333 0.77 -3.80 -20.99
CA SER A 333 0.43 -4.58 -19.80
C SER A 333 -0.89 -5.32 -20.03
N ARG A 334 -1.00 -6.57 -19.55
CA ARG A 334 -2.27 -7.34 -19.61
C ARG A 334 -3.44 -6.65 -18.91
N HIS A 335 -3.16 -5.77 -17.95
CA HIS A 335 -4.16 -4.96 -17.25
C HIS A 335 -4.70 -3.80 -18.09
N LEU A 336 -3.98 -3.42 -19.16
CA LEU A 336 -4.35 -2.34 -20.09
C LEU A 336 -5.01 -2.85 -21.38
N ILE A 337 -5.33 -4.14 -21.46
CA ILE A 337 -6.12 -4.67 -22.57
C ILE A 337 -7.57 -4.22 -22.37
N ASP A 338 -8.05 -3.42 -23.32
CA ASP A 338 -9.38 -2.82 -23.31
C ASP A 338 -10.49 -3.86 -23.12
N PRO A 339 -11.56 -3.57 -22.35
CA PRO A 339 -12.65 -4.52 -22.14
C PRO A 339 -13.31 -5.00 -23.43
N GLU A 340 -13.36 -4.15 -24.46
CA GLU A 340 -13.85 -4.53 -25.79
C GLU A 340 -12.95 -5.58 -26.44
N ARG A 341 -11.63 -5.34 -26.45
CA ARG A 341 -10.67 -6.32 -26.94
C ARG A 341 -10.75 -7.64 -26.19
N ARG A 342 -10.98 -7.60 -24.87
CA ARG A 342 -11.23 -8.83 -24.08
C ARG A 342 -12.50 -9.55 -24.51
N ARG A 343 -13.57 -8.84 -24.85
CA ARG A 343 -14.80 -9.45 -25.37
C ARG A 343 -14.56 -10.09 -26.74
N GLU A 344 -13.84 -9.42 -27.63
CA GLU A 344 -13.47 -9.97 -28.95
C GLU A 344 -12.68 -11.28 -28.84
N LEU A 345 -11.62 -11.28 -28.03
CA LEU A 345 -10.76 -12.45 -27.84
C LEU A 345 -11.54 -13.63 -27.23
N ARG A 346 -12.47 -13.34 -26.30
CA ARG A 346 -13.39 -14.36 -25.77
C ARG A 346 -14.36 -14.88 -26.83
N ALA A 347 -14.92 -13.99 -27.65
CA ALA A 347 -15.81 -14.39 -28.73
C ALA A 347 -15.09 -15.29 -29.75
N GLN A 348 -13.82 -14.97 -30.05
CA GLN A 348 -12.98 -15.82 -30.90
C GLN A 348 -12.74 -17.20 -30.28
N LEU A 349 -12.58 -17.32 -28.95
CA LEU A 349 -12.37 -18.61 -28.29
C LEU A 349 -13.55 -19.61 -28.41
N GLY A 350 -14.76 -19.15 -28.73
CA GLY A 350 -15.96 -19.98 -28.83
C GLY A 350 -16.59 -20.28 -27.46
N GLU A 351 -17.19 -21.46 -27.26
CA GLU A 351 -17.79 -21.85 -25.98
C GLU A 351 -16.77 -21.68 -24.84
N ALA A 352 -17.14 -20.82 -23.89
CA ALA A 352 -16.27 -20.45 -22.79
C ALA A 352 -15.98 -21.67 -21.91
N PRO A 353 -14.74 -21.87 -21.44
CA PRO A 353 -14.51 -22.80 -20.34
C PRO A 353 -15.40 -22.36 -19.15
N ALA A 354 -16.00 -23.34 -18.47
CA ALA A 354 -16.63 -23.06 -17.18
C ALA A 354 -15.57 -22.39 -16.30
N GLU A 355 -15.76 -21.10 -15.99
CA GLU A 355 -14.91 -20.43 -15.02
C GLU A 355 -14.96 -21.29 -13.75
N PRO A 356 -13.83 -21.81 -13.22
CA PRO A 356 -13.83 -22.32 -11.86
C PRO A 356 -14.42 -21.21 -11.00
N PRO A 357 -15.39 -21.53 -10.12
CA PRO A 357 -16.24 -20.52 -9.52
C PRO A 357 -15.36 -19.42 -8.97
N ALA A 358 -15.54 -18.20 -9.50
CA ALA A 358 -14.85 -17.03 -9.00
C ALA A 358 -14.92 -17.11 -7.48
N HIS A 359 -13.77 -17.09 -6.81
CA HIS A 359 -13.71 -17.09 -5.36
C HIS A 359 -14.48 -15.84 -4.93
N ARG A 360 -15.79 -16.00 -4.69
CA ARG A 360 -16.69 -14.88 -4.47
C ARG A 360 -16.07 -14.14 -3.29
N PRO A 361 -15.66 -12.86 -3.45
CA PRO A 361 -15.48 -12.04 -2.29
C PRO A 361 -16.78 -12.19 -1.53
N ARG A 362 -16.72 -12.62 -0.27
CA ARG A 362 -17.90 -12.54 0.59
C ARG A 362 -18.31 -11.08 0.53
N TYR A 363 -19.35 -10.81 -0.24
CA TYR A 363 -19.97 -9.50 -0.33
C TYR A 363 -20.35 -9.14 1.10
N ARG A 364 -19.54 -8.30 1.75
CA ARG A 364 -19.96 -7.62 2.96
C ARG A 364 -20.84 -6.51 2.47
N ALA A 365 -22.14 -6.66 2.70
CA ALA A 365 -23.10 -5.61 2.47
C ALA A 365 -22.56 -4.27 2.98
N PRO A 366 -22.79 -3.16 2.25
CA PRO A 366 -22.45 -1.84 2.75
C PRO A 366 -23.06 -1.69 4.15
N VAL A 367 -22.24 -1.26 5.10
CA VAL A 367 -22.67 -1.01 6.47
C VAL A 367 -23.79 0.01 6.40
N ARG A 368 -25.04 -0.46 6.59
CA ARG A 368 -26.20 0.41 6.75
C ARG A 368 -25.88 1.41 7.86
N ARG A 369 -25.90 2.70 7.53
CA ARG A 369 -26.01 3.78 8.53
C ARG A 369 -27.18 3.42 9.45
N SER A 370 -26.90 3.29 10.75
CA SER A 370 -27.98 3.12 11.72
C SER A 370 -28.90 4.34 11.67
N PRO A 371 -30.24 4.18 11.70
CA PRO A 371 -31.15 5.31 11.73
C PRO A 371 -30.93 6.11 13.01
N ARG A 372 -30.95 7.44 12.88
CA ARG A 372 -30.98 8.38 14.01
C ARG A 372 -32.05 7.95 15.00
N GLY A 373 -31.68 7.95 16.28
CA GLY A 373 -32.58 7.67 17.39
C GLY A 373 -33.84 8.53 17.31
N ARG A 374 -34.98 7.87 17.54
CA ARG A 374 -36.28 8.50 17.79
C ARG A 374 -36.11 9.57 18.87
N GLN A 375 -36.48 10.80 18.54
CA GLN A 375 -36.86 11.79 19.54
C GLN A 375 -38.11 11.27 20.25
N GLN A 376 -38.06 11.18 21.58
CA GLN A 376 -39.25 11.03 22.40
C GLN A 376 -40.03 12.36 22.38
N PRO A 377 -41.36 12.34 22.25
CA PRO A 377 -42.15 13.55 22.40
C PRO A 377 -42.22 13.96 23.88
N THR A 378 -41.90 15.22 24.13
CA THR A 378 -42.27 15.94 25.35
C THR A 378 -43.79 15.89 25.53
N ARG A 379 -44.25 15.34 26.67
CA ARG A 379 -45.62 15.53 27.13
C ARG A 379 -45.76 16.96 27.64
N MET A 380 -46.70 17.72 27.06
CA MET A 380 -47.31 18.86 27.72
C MET A 380 -48.26 18.34 28.80
N SER A 381 -48.04 18.78 30.03
CA SER A 381 -49.05 18.93 31.10
C SER A 381 -48.54 20.05 31.99
#